data_AF-A0A2V7XZ67-F1
#
_entry.id   AF-A0A2V7XZ67-F1
#
_cell.length_a   1.000
_cell.length_b   1.000
_cell.length_c   1.000
_cell.angle_alpha   90.00
_cell.angle_beta   90.00
_cell.angle_gamma   90.00
#
_symmetry.space_group_name_H-M   'P 1'
#
loop_
_entity.id
_entity.type
_entity.pdbx_description
1 polymer ?
#
loop_
_entity_poly.entity_id
_entity_poly.type
_entity_poly.pdbx_seq_one_letter_code
_entity_poly.pdbx_strand_id
1 'polypeptide(L)'
;MLVLAMHVTPPKSADNVIIASNIGRIGKKGDEDDLRVIATGKPNLEVNKTGDRFEVELPLQDLSHRTVGALGIVFPYKAGDDKLALQKKAETIRDEMRGRISHTANLMDPERFDTETPLGTYAQALVDRTLAAHPEVLILGMHVTPPNRSENVILASNIGRIGKKADEDDMGVIRTGKAKLEVNETGDRFEVELPLHDAAARPVGALGVVFPYKKGDSESGFQKKAEAVRDEMARQIPSLAKLVEPAR
;
A
#
# COMPACT_ATOMS: atom_id res chain seq x y z
N MET A 1 -11.52 4.76 -20.21
CA MET A 1 -10.62 5.68 -19.49
C MET A 1 -9.59 6.14 -20.50
N LEU A 2 -9.38 7.45 -20.62
CA LEU A 2 -8.46 8.09 -21.57
C LEU A 2 -7.22 8.60 -20.84
N VAL A 3 -7.41 9.21 -19.68
CA VAL A 3 -6.34 9.78 -18.87
C VAL A 3 -6.41 9.22 -17.45
N LEU A 4 -5.25 8.96 -16.89
CA LEU A 4 -4.99 8.69 -15.49
C LEU A 4 -3.71 9.46 -15.12
N ALA A 5 -3.81 10.43 -14.23
CA ALA A 5 -2.70 11.26 -13.78
C ALA A 5 -2.73 11.42 -12.26
N MET A 6 -1.55 11.37 -11.64
CA MET A 6 -1.36 11.45 -10.20
C MET A 6 -0.55 12.70 -9.86
N HIS A 7 -1.19 13.63 -9.15
CA HIS A 7 -0.62 14.88 -8.68
C HIS A 7 -0.28 14.78 -7.20
N VAL A 8 0.99 14.92 -6.84
CA VAL A 8 1.49 14.74 -5.47
C VAL A 8 2.51 15.81 -5.17
N THR A 9 2.64 16.21 -3.90
CA THR A 9 3.76 17.04 -3.44
C THR A 9 4.85 16.08 -2.92
N PRO A 10 5.94 15.85 -3.67
CA PRO A 10 6.98 14.94 -3.21
C PRO A 10 7.58 15.41 -1.88
N PRO A 11 8.08 14.50 -1.02
CA PRO A 11 8.78 14.89 0.19
C PRO A 11 9.89 15.89 -0.11
N LYS A 12 10.00 16.95 0.70
CA LYS A 12 10.98 18.04 0.55
C LYS A 12 10.79 18.91 -0.72
N SER A 13 9.70 18.74 -1.47
CA SER A 13 9.27 19.64 -2.54
C SER A 13 8.32 20.70 -2.00
N ALA A 14 8.37 21.91 -2.56
CA ALA A 14 7.36 22.95 -2.35
C ALA A 14 6.19 22.84 -3.35
N ASP A 15 6.43 22.18 -4.49
CA ASP A 15 5.48 22.10 -5.60
C ASP A 15 4.75 20.75 -5.61
N ASN A 16 3.43 20.83 -5.82
CA ASN A 16 2.61 19.70 -6.22
C ASN A 16 2.76 19.46 -7.73
N VAL A 17 3.12 18.25 -8.14
CA VAL A 17 3.45 17.92 -9.52
C VAL A 17 2.88 16.57 -9.95
N ILE A 18 2.76 16.35 -11.27
CA ILE A 18 2.47 15.02 -11.83
C ILE A 18 3.66 14.09 -11.56
N ILE A 19 3.44 13.02 -10.80
CA ILE A 19 4.45 12.00 -10.53
C ILE A 19 4.25 10.73 -11.38
N ALA A 20 3.02 10.47 -11.83
CA ALA A 20 2.69 9.34 -12.69
C ALA A 20 1.54 9.73 -13.63
N SER A 21 1.61 9.31 -14.90
CA SER A 21 0.57 9.62 -15.89
C SER A 21 0.69 8.75 -17.13
N ASN A 22 -0.46 8.28 -17.65
CA ASN A 22 -0.52 7.54 -18.91
C ASN A 22 -0.42 8.42 -20.17
N ILE A 23 -0.35 9.75 -20.00
CA ILE A 23 -0.21 10.73 -21.10
C ILE A 23 1.05 11.60 -20.95
N GLY A 24 1.97 11.24 -20.07
CA GLY A 24 3.19 12.02 -19.77
C GLY A 24 2.91 13.24 -18.89
N ARG A 25 3.61 14.36 -19.15
CA ARG A 25 3.59 15.60 -18.32
C ARG A 25 4.18 15.46 -16.92
N ILE A 26 5.02 14.45 -16.70
CA ILE A 26 5.71 14.24 -15.42
C ILE A 26 6.47 15.52 -15.03
N GLY A 27 6.33 15.94 -13.78
CA GLY A 27 6.91 17.17 -13.23
C GLY A 27 6.12 18.45 -13.50
N LYS A 28 5.04 18.40 -14.31
CA LYS A 28 4.15 19.56 -14.48
C LYS A 28 3.46 19.87 -13.15
N LYS A 29 3.41 21.15 -12.76
CA LYS A 29 2.69 21.60 -11.57
C LYS A 29 1.19 21.33 -11.70
N GLY A 30 0.58 20.91 -10.60
CA GLY A 30 -0.87 20.88 -10.47
C GLY A 30 -1.45 22.30 -10.60
N ASP A 31 -2.66 22.39 -11.13
CA ASP A 31 -3.36 23.66 -11.28
C ASP A 31 -4.28 23.96 -10.08
N GLU A 32 -5.12 24.99 -10.20
CA GLU A 32 -5.98 25.43 -9.10
C GLU A 32 -7.00 24.35 -8.69
N ASP A 33 -7.48 23.55 -9.63
CA ASP A 33 -8.45 22.49 -9.33
C ASP A 33 -7.78 21.32 -8.60
N ASP A 34 -6.60 20.90 -9.03
CA ASP A 34 -5.79 19.90 -8.31
C ASP A 34 -5.56 20.33 -6.85
N LEU A 35 -5.12 21.57 -6.65
CA LEU A 35 -4.81 22.12 -5.33
C LEU A 35 -6.07 22.27 -4.47
N ARG A 36 -7.21 22.65 -5.07
CA ARG A 36 -8.50 22.74 -4.38
C ARG A 36 -8.99 21.35 -3.95
N VAL A 37 -8.88 20.34 -4.80
CA VAL A 37 -9.23 18.94 -4.47
C VAL A 37 -8.41 18.46 -3.27
N ILE A 38 -7.11 18.74 -3.28
CA ILE A 38 -6.20 18.39 -2.17
C ILE A 38 -6.61 19.10 -0.88
N ALA A 39 -6.79 20.42 -0.92
CA ALA A 39 -7.05 21.23 0.26
C ALA A 39 -8.43 20.97 0.88
N THR A 40 -9.44 20.69 0.05
CA THR A 40 -10.83 20.56 0.51
C THR A 40 -11.28 19.11 0.72
N GLY A 41 -10.58 18.15 0.12
CA GLY A 41 -11.02 16.75 0.07
C GLY A 41 -12.30 16.54 -0.77
N LYS A 42 -12.74 17.54 -1.53
CA LYS A 42 -13.94 17.47 -2.37
C LYS A 42 -13.53 17.19 -3.82
N PRO A 43 -14.24 16.29 -4.53
CA PRO A 43 -13.93 16.00 -5.92
C PRO A 43 -14.22 17.19 -6.84
N ASN A 44 -13.50 17.27 -7.96
CA ASN A 44 -13.84 18.12 -9.10
C ASN A 44 -14.42 17.26 -10.21
N LEU A 45 -15.53 17.69 -10.81
CA LEU A 45 -16.29 16.93 -11.80
C LEU A 45 -16.69 17.87 -12.94
N GLU A 46 -16.06 17.72 -14.10
CA GLU A 46 -16.27 18.62 -15.23
C GLU A 46 -16.52 17.86 -16.53
N VAL A 47 -17.46 18.35 -17.34
CA VAL A 47 -17.53 17.97 -18.75
C VAL A 47 -16.76 19.02 -19.52
N ASN A 48 -15.76 18.59 -20.29
CA ASN A 48 -14.91 19.52 -21.03
C ASN A 48 -15.72 20.37 -22.03
N LYS A 49 -15.10 21.45 -22.54
CA LYS A 49 -15.76 22.40 -23.45
C LYS A 49 -16.37 21.78 -24.71
N THR A 50 -15.78 20.70 -25.22
CA THR A 50 -16.27 19.98 -26.41
C THR A 50 -17.41 19.00 -26.10
N GLY A 51 -17.69 18.73 -24.82
CA GLY A 51 -18.77 17.82 -24.41
C GLY A 51 -18.47 16.34 -24.64
N ASP A 52 -17.23 15.98 -24.98
CA ASP A 52 -16.82 14.62 -25.35
C ASP A 52 -16.02 13.91 -24.25
N ARG A 53 -15.72 14.60 -23.15
CA ARG A 53 -15.00 14.03 -21.99
C ARG A 53 -15.62 14.45 -20.68
N PHE A 54 -15.59 13.52 -19.73
CA PHE A 54 -15.91 13.77 -18.33
C PHE A 54 -14.65 13.57 -17.50
N GLU A 55 -14.20 14.66 -16.87
CA GLU A 55 -13.00 14.76 -16.06
C GLU A 55 -13.41 14.63 -14.59
N VAL A 56 -12.80 13.66 -13.91
CA VAL A 56 -13.04 13.36 -12.50
C VAL A 56 -11.71 13.48 -11.78
N GLU A 57 -11.60 14.45 -10.89
CA GLU A 57 -10.44 14.60 -10.02
C GLU A 57 -10.86 14.31 -8.59
N LEU A 58 -10.15 13.37 -7.97
CA LEU A 58 -10.44 12.89 -6.63
C LEU A 58 -9.28 13.20 -5.69
N PRO A 59 -9.52 13.43 -4.39
CA PRO A 59 -8.45 13.42 -3.41
C PRO A 59 -7.84 12.01 -3.38
N LEU A 60 -6.56 11.93 -3.78
CA LEU A 60 -5.78 10.71 -3.63
C LEU A 60 -5.47 10.53 -2.15
N GLN A 61 -5.77 9.35 -1.63
CA GLN A 61 -5.62 9.04 -0.21
C GLN A 61 -4.58 7.95 0.01
N ASP A 62 -3.90 7.99 1.15
CA ASP A 62 -3.19 6.83 1.67
C ASP A 62 -4.16 5.87 2.40
N LEU A 63 -3.67 4.70 2.77
CA LEU A 63 -4.45 3.68 3.47
C LEU A 63 -5.00 4.13 4.85
N SER A 64 -4.53 5.26 5.39
CA SER A 64 -5.07 5.91 6.59
C SER A 64 -6.10 6.99 6.26
N HIS A 65 -6.56 7.07 5.01
CA HIS A 65 -7.49 8.06 4.48
C HIS A 65 -6.96 9.51 4.48
N ARG A 66 -5.64 9.72 4.63
CA ARG A 66 -5.06 11.06 4.53
C ARG A 66 -4.91 11.42 3.08
N THR A 67 -5.29 12.65 2.72
CA THR A 67 -5.06 13.17 1.37
C THR A 67 -3.56 13.34 1.14
N VAL A 68 -3.02 12.61 0.16
CA VAL A 68 -1.60 12.66 -0.25
C VAL A 68 -1.39 13.36 -1.59
N GLY A 69 -2.48 13.68 -2.29
CA GLY A 69 -2.46 14.28 -3.61
C GLY A 69 -3.84 14.35 -4.27
N ALA A 70 -3.86 14.50 -5.59
CA ALA A 70 -5.05 14.38 -6.43
C ALA A 70 -4.85 13.28 -7.50
N LEU A 71 -5.95 12.62 -7.85
CA LEU A 71 -6.01 11.62 -8.91
C LEU A 71 -6.97 12.11 -9.99
N GLY A 72 -6.43 12.47 -11.15
CA GLY A 72 -7.21 12.87 -12.32
C GLY A 72 -7.51 11.68 -13.21
N ILE A 73 -8.80 11.44 -13.49
CA ILE A 73 -9.29 10.37 -14.36
C ILE A 73 -10.22 10.99 -15.39
N VAL A 74 -9.96 10.75 -16.68
CA VAL A 74 -10.81 11.24 -17.76
C VAL A 74 -11.47 10.08 -18.49
N PHE A 75 -12.79 10.15 -18.62
CA PHE A 75 -13.58 9.20 -19.40
C PHE A 75 -14.03 9.82 -20.73
N PRO A 76 -14.15 9.01 -21.81
CA PRO A 76 -14.99 9.40 -22.93
C PRO A 76 -16.41 9.67 -22.41
N TYR A 77 -17.07 10.68 -22.95
CA TYR A 77 -18.38 11.10 -22.51
C TYR A 77 -19.23 11.55 -23.69
N LYS A 78 -20.53 11.33 -23.60
CA LYS A 78 -21.55 11.89 -24.49
C LYS A 78 -22.65 12.51 -23.64
N ALA A 79 -23.32 13.53 -24.18
CA ALA A 79 -24.46 14.13 -23.50
C ALA A 79 -25.53 13.07 -23.16
N GLY A 80 -25.87 12.95 -21.88
CA GLY A 80 -26.80 11.95 -21.37
C GLY A 80 -26.14 10.73 -20.71
N ASP A 81 -24.81 10.56 -20.82
CA ASP A 81 -24.09 9.53 -20.08
C ASP A 81 -24.22 9.75 -18.55
N ASP A 82 -24.24 8.64 -17.81
CA ASP A 82 -24.38 8.66 -16.35
C ASP A 82 -23.08 9.12 -15.67
N LYS A 83 -23.02 10.41 -15.34
CA LYS A 83 -21.89 11.01 -14.62
C LYS A 83 -21.65 10.37 -13.26
N LEU A 84 -22.70 9.95 -12.55
CA LEU A 84 -22.58 9.33 -11.23
C LEU A 84 -21.93 7.95 -11.34
N ALA A 85 -22.29 7.16 -12.36
CA ALA A 85 -21.64 5.89 -12.62
C ALA A 85 -20.15 6.05 -12.96
N LEU A 86 -19.79 7.06 -13.76
CA LEU A 86 -18.40 7.37 -14.08
C LEU A 86 -17.60 7.85 -12.86
N GLN A 87 -18.20 8.70 -12.02
CA GLN A 87 -17.61 9.11 -10.75
C GLN A 87 -17.35 7.91 -9.83
N LYS A 88 -18.34 7.03 -9.61
CA LYS A 88 -18.18 5.83 -8.78
C LYS A 88 -17.07 4.90 -9.30
N LYS A 89 -16.92 4.82 -10.64
CA LYS A 89 -15.83 4.08 -11.26
C LYS A 89 -14.46 4.69 -10.94
N ALA A 90 -14.34 6.02 -10.99
CA ALA A 90 -13.13 6.72 -10.57
C ALA A 90 -12.84 6.52 -9.07
N GLU A 91 -13.87 6.57 -8.21
CA GLU A 91 -13.73 6.34 -6.76
C GLU A 91 -13.24 4.91 -6.48
N THR A 92 -13.72 3.91 -7.22
CA THR A 92 -13.24 2.52 -7.11
C THR A 92 -11.74 2.43 -7.42
N ILE A 93 -11.30 3.05 -8.52
CA ILE A 93 -9.87 3.09 -8.89
C ILE A 93 -9.03 3.79 -7.82
N ARG A 94 -9.51 4.93 -7.29
CA ARG A 94 -8.84 5.66 -6.21
C ARG A 94 -8.72 4.80 -4.95
N ASP A 95 -9.79 4.10 -4.58
CA ASP A 95 -9.83 3.24 -3.40
C ASP A 95 -8.91 2.02 -3.52
N GLU A 96 -8.78 1.44 -4.70
CA GLU A 96 -7.79 0.39 -4.99
C GLU A 96 -6.35 0.91 -4.84
N MET A 97 -6.06 2.12 -5.35
CA MET A 97 -4.75 2.75 -5.17
C MET A 97 -4.49 3.09 -3.70
N ARG A 98 -5.49 3.59 -2.99
CA ARG A 98 -5.40 3.95 -1.57
C ARG A 98 -4.84 2.80 -0.73
N GLY A 99 -5.33 1.58 -0.95
CA GLY A 99 -4.89 0.39 -0.23
C GLY A 99 -3.41 0.01 -0.43
N ARG A 100 -2.74 0.60 -1.43
CA ARG A 100 -1.32 0.35 -1.75
C ARG A 100 -0.40 1.49 -1.30
N ILE A 101 -0.95 2.61 -0.86
CA ILE A 101 -0.18 3.80 -0.50
C ILE A 101 -0.08 3.87 1.01
N SER A 102 1.11 3.61 1.55
CA SER A 102 1.35 3.76 2.99
C SER A 102 1.51 5.22 3.39
N HIS A 103 2.26 6.02 2.65
CA HIS A 103 2.49 7.44 2.90
C HIS A 103 2.98 8.12 1.61
N THR A 104 2.98 9.46 1.55
CA THR A 104 3.40 10.21 0.36
C THR A 104 4.79 9.80 -0.16
N ALA A 105 5.78 9.61 0.73
CA ALA A 105 7.13 9.24 0.30
C ALA A 105 7.20 7.87 -0.42
N ASN A 106 6.25 6.96 -0.17
CA ASN A 106 6.22 5.65 -0.80
C ASN A 106 5.89 5.75 -2.30
N LEU A 107 5.17 6.78 -2.71
CA LEU A 107 4.92 7.07 -4.13
C LEU A 107 6.17 7.51 -4.90
N MET A 108 7.23 7.89 -4.18
CA MET A 108 8.51 8.30 -4.76
C MET A 108 9.57 7.20 -4.66
N ASP A 109 9.25 6.07 -4.01
CA ASP A 109 10.14 4.92 -4.01
C ASP A 109 10.30 4.43 -5.46
N PRO A 110 11.52 4.16 -5.93
CA PRO A 110 11.69 3.57 -7.24
C PRO A 110 10.99 2.22 -7.24
N GLU A 111 10.14 1.99 -8.24
CA GLU A 111 9.56 0.68 -8.47
C GLU A 111 10.71 -0.30 -8.74
N ARG A 112 10.94 -1.22 -7.82
CA ARG A 112 11.94 -2.27 -7.98
C ARG A 112 11.22 -3.50 -8.50
N PHE A 113 11.39 -3.76 -9.79
CA PHE A 113 11.10 -5.07 -10.33
C PHE A 113 12.30 -5.97 -10.07
N ASP A 114 12.29 -6.66 -8.93
CA ASP A 114 13.29 -7.68 -8.62
C ASP A 114 12.90 -8.99 -9.29
N THR A 115 13.55 -9.28 -10.42
CA THR A 115 13.33 -10.53 -11.16
C THR A 115 13.69 -11.79 -10.38
N GLU A 116 14.48 -11.67 -9.29
CA GLU A 116 14.85 -12.79 -8.43
C GLU A 116 13.78 -13.10 -7.36
N THR A 117 12.84 -12.18 -7.14
CA THR A 117 11.73 -12.39 -6.21
C THR A 117 10.45 -12.67 -6.99
N PRO A 118 9.93 -13.91 -6.97
CA PRO A 118 8.76 -14.27 -7.75
C PRO A 118 7.51 -13.48 -7.31
N LEU A 119 6.69 -13.10 -8.29
CA LEU A 119 5.35 -12.55 -8.05
C LEU A 119 4.29 -13.64 -8.08
N GLY A 120 3.11 -13.37 -7.51
CA GLY A 120 2.00 -14.33 -7.51
C GLY A 120 2.31 -15.59 -6.71
N THR A 121 3.10 -15.45 -5.65
CA THR A 121 3.54 -16.55 -4.79
C THR A 121 2.47 -16.96 -3.77
N TYR A 122 2.65 -18.13 -3.18
CA TYR A 122 1.85 -18.57 -2.05
C TYR A 122 1.93 -17.59 -0.87
N ALA A 123 3.08 -16.96 -0.64
CA ALA A 123 3.23 -15.91 0.38
C ALA A 123 2.27 -14.74 0.13
N GLN A 124 2.18 -14.25 -1.12
CA GLN A 124 1.25 -13.17 -1.45
C GLN A 124 -0.21 -13.62 -1.27
N ALA A 125 -0.57 -14.81 -1.73
CA ALA A 125 -1.92 -15.34 -1.53
C ALA A 125 -2.27 -15.51 -0.03
N LEU A 126 -1.28 -15.84 0.81
CA LEU A 126 -1.45 -15.92 2.26
C LEU A 126 -1.66 -14.54 2.87
N VAL A 127 -0.88 -13.52 2.47
CA VAL A 127 -1.09 -12.12 2.88
C VAL A 127 -2.49 -11.64 2.51
N ASP A 128 -2.91 -11.86 1.26
CA ASP A 128 -4.21 -11.42 0.75
C ASP A 128 -5.37 -12.08 1.54
N ARG A 129 -5.31 -13.40 1.79
CA ARG A 129 -6.33 -14.09 2.61
C ARG A 129 -6.34 -13.61 4.05
N THR A 130 -5.16 -13.34 4.62
CA THR A 130 -5.04 -12.87 6.01
C THR A 130 -5.66 -11.48 6.15
N LEU A 131 -5.40 -10.56 5.23
CA LEU A 131 -6.02 -9.23 5.23
C LEU A 131 -7.52 -9.28 5.01
N ALA A 132 -8.01 -10.22 4.20
CA ALA A 132 -9.45 -10.45 4.06
C ALA A 132 -10.11 -10.94 5.36
N ALA A 133 -9.40 -11.72 6.17
CA ALA A 133 -9.87 -12.20 7.47
C ALA A 133 -9.69 -11.17 8.60
N HIS A 134 -8.74 -10.25 8.47
CA HIS A 134 -8.36 -9.25 9.47
C HIS A 134 -8.50 -7.81 8.93
N PRO A 135 -9.73 -7.30 8.74
CA PRO A 135 -9.96 -5.95 8.21
C PRO A 135 -9.45 -4.83 9.12
N GLU A 136 -9.09 -5.13 10.38
CA GLU A 136 -8.44 -4.21 11.30
C GLU A 136 -6.95 -3.97 10.99
N VAL A 137 -6.32 -4.82 10.17
CA VAL A 137 -4.92 -4.70 9.76
C VAL A 137 -4.83 -3.82 8.51
N LEU A 138 -4.04 -2.74 8.60
CA LEU A 138 -3.80 -1.80 7.51
C LEU A 138 -2.69 -2.26 6.57
N ILE A 139 -1.59 -2.76 7.14
CA ILE A 139 -0.43 -3.23 6.39
C ILE A 139 -0.04 -4.59 6.94
N LEU A 140 0.19 -5.52 6.03
CA LEU A 140 0.80 -6.80 6.30
C LEU A 140 1.99 -6.98 5.36
N GLY A 141 3.17 -7.18 5.93
CA GLY A 141 4.43 -7.34 5.19
C GLY A 141 5.15 -8.60 5.67
N MET A 142 5.58 -9.44 4.73
CA MET A 142 6.31 -10.67 5.01
C MET A 142 7.74 -10.57 4.52
N HIS A 143 8.69 -10.54 5.46
CA HIS A 143 10.12 -10.35 5.22
C HIS A 143 10.82 -11.69 5.36
N VAL A 144 11.34 -12.22 4.25
CA VAL A 144 11.83 -13.61 4.16
C VAL A 144 13.14 -13.64 3.40
N THR A 145 14.02 -14.58 3.73
CA THR A 145 15.18 -14.92 2.90
C THR A 145 14.81 -16.12 2.03
N PRO A 146 14.53 -15.94 0.73
CA PRO A 146 14.18 -17.05 -0.15
C PRO A 146 15.27 -18.14 -0.18
N PRO A 147 14.93 -19.44 -0.37
CA PRO A 147 15.90 -20.55 -0.30
C PRO A 147 17.16 -20.43 -1.18
N ASN A 148 17.14 -19.60 -2.22
CA ASN A 148 18.25 -19.41 -3.17
C ASN A 148 18.84 -17.99 -3.12
N ARG A 149 18.59 -17.23 -2.05
CA ARG A 149 19.12 -15.87 -1.88
C ARG A 149 19.76 -15.72 -0.50
N SER A 150 20.74 -14.83 -0.42
CA SER A 150 21.37 -14.43 0.85
C SER A 150 20.66 -13.25 1.52
N GLU A 151 19.85 -12.52 0.77
CA GLU A 151 19.21 -11.29 1.21
C GLU A 151 17.81 -11.58 1.75
N ASN A 152 17.48 -10.97 2.89
CA ASN A 152 16.10 -10.92 3.37
C ASN A 152 15.36 -9.78 2.64
N VAL A 153 14.19 -10.09 2.08
CA VAL A 153 13.41 -9.17 1.27
C VAL A 153 11.94 -9.24 1.63
N ILE A 154 11.19 -8.21 1.27
CA ILE A 154 9.73 -8.25 1.26
C ILE A 154 9.30 -9.27 0.19
N LEU A 155 8.86 -10.44 0.63
CA LEU A 155 8.38 -11.51 -0.26
C LEU A 155 6.90 -11.33 -0.61
N ALA A 156 6.11 -10.73 0.29
CA ALA A 156 4.69 -10.46 0.11
C ALA A 156 4.25 -9.24 0.92
N SER A 157 3.38 -8.39 0.35
CA SER A 157 2.77 -7.26 1.05
C SER A 157 1.59 -6.68 0.28
N ASN A 158 0.65 -6.04 0.97
CA ASN A 158 -0.43 -5.26 0.33
C ASN A 158 0.00 -3.88 -0.19
N ILE A 159 1.13 -3.34 0.28
CA ILE A 159 1.66 -2.05 -0.20
C ILE A 159 2.77 -2.21 -1.26
N GLY A 160 2.94 -3.42 -1.79
CA GLY A 160 3.96 -3.72 -2.80
C GLY A 160 5.37 -3.82 -2.22
N ARG A 161 6.35 -3.16 -2.87
CA ARG A 161 7.79 -3.20 -2.52
C ARG A 161 8.39 -4.62 -2.52
N ILE A 162 7.79 -5.54 -3.26
CA ILE A 162 8.26 -6.92 -3.37
C ILE A 162 9.71 -6.95 -3.89
N GLY A 163 10.58 -7.69 -3.20
CA GLY A 163 12.02 -7.75 -3.47
C GLY A 163 12.84 -6.61 -2.86
N LYS A 164 12.21 -5.61 -2.20
CA LYS A 164 12.96 -4.63 -1.41
C LYS A 164 13.62 -5.33 -0.23
N LYS A 165 14.90 -5.04 0.00
CA LYS A 165 15.65 -5.51 1.17
C LYS A 165 14.94 -5.10 2.45
N ALA A 166 14.84 -6.04 3.37
CA ALA A 166 14.50 -5.77 4.76
C ALA A 166 15.48 -4.74 5.35
N ASP A 167 14.96 -3.85 6.17
CA ASP A 167 15.80 -2.86 6.86
C ASP A 167 16.33 -3.42 8.18
N GLU A 168 17.00 -2.59 8.97
CA GLU A 168 17.66 -3.04 10.18
C GLU A 168 16.67 -3.42 11.29
N ASP A 169 15.46 -2.87 11.26
CA ASP A 169 14.43 -3.18 12.24
C ASP A 169 13.91 -4.61 12.02
N ASP A 170 13.53 -4.92 10.78
CA ASP A 170 13.18 -6.27 10.34
C ASP A 170 14.28 -7.28 10.69
N MET A 171 15.54 -6.93 10.37
CA MET A 171 16.69 -7.80 10.62
C MET A 171 16.98 -7.96 12.11
N GLY A 172 16.71 -6.93 12.92
CA GLY A 172 16.79 -6.99 14.38
C GLY A 172 15.82 -8.01 14.97
N VAL A 173 14.58 -8.03 14.49
CA VAL A 173 13.56 -9.02 14.88
C VAL A 173 14.00 -10.43 14.50
N ILE A 174 14.50 -10.63 13.27
CA ILE A 174 14.99 -11.93 12.79
C ILE A 174 16.16 -12.44 13.63
N ARG A 175 17.14 -11.59 13.93
CA ARG A 175 18.34 -11.99 14.69
C ARG A 175 18.06 -12.28 16.16
N THR A 176 17.16 -11.50 16.77
CA THR A 176 16.93 -11.57 18.23
C THR A 176 15.74 -12.45 18.62
N GLY A 177 14.81 -12.70 17.69
CA GLY A 177 13.53 -13.36 17.98
C GLY A 177 12.60 -12.54 18.88
N LYS A 178 12.87 -11.24 19.06
CA LYS A 178 12.06 -10.34 19.89
C LYS A 178 11.21 -9.43 19.01
N ALA A 179 9.97 -9.21 19.43
CA ALA A 179 9.07 -8.28 18.76
C ALA A 179 9.60 -6.84 18.86
N LYS A 180 9.39 -6.05 17.79
CA LYS A 180 9.54 -4.60 17.80
C LYS A 180 8.14 -3.96 17.75
N LEU A 181 7.93 -2.95 18.58
CA LEU A 181 6.67 -2.22 18.70
C LEU A 181 6.95 -0.73 18.54
N GLU A 182 6.23 -0.07 17.65
CA GLU A 182 6.46 1.35 17.37
C GLU A 182 5.17 2.08 17.01
N VAL A 183 5.01 3.30 17.51
CA VAL A 183 4.05 4.25 16.97
C VAL A 183 4.76 5.01 15.85
N ASN A 184 4.17 5.04 14.65
CA ASN A 184 4.80 5.72 13.51
C ASN A 184 4.99 7.22 13.75
N GLU A 185 5.81 7.87 12.91
CA GLU A 185 6.16 9.29 13.06
C GLU A 185 4.93 10.23 13.14
N THR A 186 3.84 9.89 12.44
CA THR A 186 2.61 10.68 12.42
C THR A 186 1.65 10.40 13.58
N GLY A 187 1.94 9.38 14.41
CA GLY A 187 1.15 9.07 15.60
C GLY A 187 -0.21 8.45 15.33
N ASP A 188 -0.43 7.92 14.12
CA ASP A 188 -1.73 7.41 13.66
C ASP A 188 -1.70 5.93 13.26
N ARG A 189 -0.54 5.28 13.38
CA ARG A 189 -0.38 3.84 13.23
C ARG A 189 0.48 3.24 14.32
N PHE A 190 0.16 1.99 14.64
CA PHE A 190 0.97 1.16 15.52
C PHE A 190 1.51 -0.03 14.72
N GLU A 191 2.81 -0.14 14.68
CA GLU A 191 3.58 -1.10 13.89
C GLU A 191 4.11 -2.19 14.83
N VAL A 192 3.80 -3.43 14.49
CA VAL A 192 4.23 -4.61 15.24
C VAL A 192 4.99 -5.53 14.31
N GLU A 193 6.29 -5.67 14.55
CA GLU A 193 7.13 -6.61 13.83
C GLU A 193 7.38 -7.84 14.71
N LEU A 194 7.15 -9.02 14.16
CA LEU A 194 7.25 -10.29 14.87
C LEU A 194 8.14 -11.29 14.13
N PRO A 195 8.89 -12.14 14.85
CA PRO A 195 9.57 -13.27 14.21
C PRO A 195 8.51 -14.24 13.66
N LEU A 196 8.63 -14.58 12.37
CA LEU A 196 7.71 -15.48 11.70
C LEU A 196 8.29 -16.89 11.63
N HIS A 197 7.45 -17.87 11.93
CA HIS A 197 7.79 -19.29 11.89
C HIS A 197 6.84 -20.04 10.95
N ASP A 198 7.28 -21.19 10.47
CA ASP A 198 6.41 -22.15 9.80
C ASP A 198 5.62 -23.01 10.80
N ALA A 199 4.75 -23.88 10.29
CA ALA A 199 3.90 -24.75 11.09
C ALA A 199 4.69 -25.76 11.96
N ALA A 200 5.97 -25.97 11.67
CA ALA A 200 6.89 -26.79 12.46
C ALA A 200 7.74 -25.96 13.43
N ALA A 201 7.36 -24.69 13.67
CA ALA A 201 8.07 -23.72 14.50
C ALA A 201 9.51 -23.42 14.04
N ARG A 202 9.83 -23.64 12.75
CA ARG A 202 11.13 -23.24 12.19
C ARG A 202 11.07 -21.78 11.75
N PRO A 203 12.12 -20.97 12.00
CA PRO A 203 12.13 -19.57 11.59
C PRO A 203 12.08 -19.47 10.06
N VAL A 204 11.22 -18.58 9.54
CA VAL A 204 11.13 -18.27 8.11
C VAL A 204 11.41 -16.81 7.80
N GLY A 205 11.35 -15.92 8.79
CA GLY A 205 11.62 -14.50 8.61
C GLY A 205 10.96 -13.62 9.67
N ALA A 206 10.43 -12.46 9.25
CA ALA A 206 9.64 -11.55 10.08
C ALA A 206 8.31 -11.19 9.41
N LEU A 207 7.35 -10.80 10.24
CA LEU A 207 6.03 -10.33 9.85
C LEU A 207 5.79 -8.94 10.44
N GLY A 208 5.63 -7.94 9.57
CA GLY A 208 5.15 -6.62 9.95
C GLY A 208 3.63 -6.56 9.89
N VAL A 209 2.99 -6.17 10.98
CA VAL A 209 1.54 -6.00 11.13
C VAL A 209 1.26 -4.58 11.62
N VAL A 210 0.52 -3.80 10.84
CA VAL A 210 0.25 -2.39 11.15
C VAL A 210 -1.23 -2.16 11.37
N PHE A 211 -1.57 -1.46 12.45
CA PHE A 211 -2.95 -1.12 12.83
C PHE A 211 -3.18 0.39 12.80
N PRO A 212 -4.44 0.85 12.66
CA PRO A 212 -4.75 2.24 12.98
C PRO A 212 -4.51 2.46 14.48
N TYR A 213 -3.97 3.64 14.83
CA TYR A 213 -3.64 3.98 16.21
C TYR A 213 -4.19 5.36 16.57
N LYS A 214 -4.64 5.49 17.81
CA LYS A 214 -4.94 6.76 18.46
C LYS A 214 -4.21 6.80 19.79
N LYS A 215 -3.76 8.00 20.17
CA LYS A 215 -3.11 8.21 21.46
C LYS A 215 -4.01 7.71 22.60
N GLY A 216 -3.46 6.79 23.41
CA GLY A 216 -4.17 6.15 24.51
C GLY A 216 -4.69 4.75 24.20
N ASP A 217 -4.59 4.28 22.96
CA ASP A 217 -4.86 2.88 22.64
C ASP A 217 -3.85 1.95 23.33
N SER A 218 -4.27 0.70 23.56
CA SER A 218 -3.45 -0.30 24.24
C SER A 218 -2.42 -0.93 23.29
N GLU A 219 -1.15 -0.52 23.43
CA GLU A 219 -0.02 -1.10 22.70
C GLU A 219 0.10 -2.61 22.89
N SER A 220 -0.03 -3.09 24.13
CA SER A 220 -0.04 -4.54 24.43
C SER A 220 -1.25 -5.26 23.86
N GLY A 221 -2.38 -4.56 23.65
CA GLY A 221 -3.53 -5.07 22.94
C GLY A 221 -3.24 -5.30 21.45
N PHE A 222 -2.56 -4.36 20.79
CA PHE A 222 -2.13 -4.53 19.40
C PHE A 222 -1.08 -5.61 19.24
N GLN A 223 -0.12 -5.71 20.16
CA GLN A 223 0.85 -6.80 20.15
C GLN A 223 0.15 -8.17 20.17
N LYS A 224 -0.80 -8.37 21.08
CA LYS A 224 -1.56 -9.63 21.16
C LYS A 224 -2.35 -9.93 19.88
N LYS A 225 -2.94 -8.91 19.25
CA LYS A 225 -3.63 -9.08 17.96
C LYS A 225 -2.66 -9.49 16.86
N ALA A 226 -1.50 -8.83 16.76
CA ALA A 226 -0.46 -9.17 15.80
C ALA A 226 0.05 -10.60 16.01
N GLU A 227 0.27 -11.01 17.27
CA GLU A 227 0.68 -12.37 17.61
C GLU A 227 -0.37 -13.40 17.18
N ALA A 228 -1.66 -13.12 17.38
CA ALA A 228 -2.74 -13.99 16.89
C ALA A 228 -2.75 -14.13 15.36
N VAL A 229 -2.60 -13.01 14.63
CA VAL A 229 -2.46 -13.00 13.16
C VAL A 229 -1.25 -13.83 12.72
N ARG A 230 -0.09 -13.61 13.33
CA ARG A 230 1.14 -14.36 13.06
C ARG A 230 0.93 -15.86 13.28
N ASP A 231 0.33 -16.26 14.40
CA ASP A 231 0.16 -17.67 14.76
C ASP A 231 -0.86 -18.37 13.84
N GLU A 232 -1.87 -17.65 13.35
CA GLU A 232 -2.75 -18.12 12.28
C GLU A 232 -1.98 -18.34 10.97
N MET A 233 -1.19 -17.36 10.53
CA MET A 233 -0.39 -17.48 9.33
C MET A 233 0.63 -18.62 9.45
N ALA A 234 1.33 -18.75 10.58
CA ALA A 234 2.34 -19.79 10.81
C ALA A 234 1.77 -21.20 10.58
N ARG A 235 0.55 -21.48 11.05
CA ARG A 235 -0.14 -22.77 10.82
C ARG A 235 -0.42 -23.05 9.34
N GLN A 236 -0.48 -22.02 8.50
CA GLN A 236 -0.69 -22.10 7.06
C GLN A 236 0.61 -22.05 6.25
N ILE A 237 1.78 -22.07 6.90
CA ILE A 237 3.09 -22.11 6.24
C ILE A 237 3.68 -23.51 6.45
N PRO A 238 3.59 -24.44 5.48
CA PRO A 238 4.18 -25.77 5.63
C PRO A 238 5.72 -25.74 5.67
N SER A 239 6.33 -24.80 4.94
CA SER A 239 7.78 -24.63 4.85
C SER A 239 8.14 -23.29 4.21
N LEU A 240 9.39 -22.86 4.39
CA LEU A 240 9.98 -21.73 3.69
C LEU A 240 9.87 -21.87 2.15
N ALA A 241 10.14 -23.07 1.62
CA ALA A 241 10.08 -23.32 0.17
C ALA A 241 8.66 -23.13 -0.39
N LYS A 242 7.64 -23.47 0.40
CA LYS A 242 6.25 -23.30 -0.04
C LYS A 242 5.90 -21.83 -0.28
N LEU A 243 6.48 -20.90 0.49
CA LEU A 243 6.20 -19.46 0.39
C LEU A 243 6.55 -18.88 -0.99
N VAL A 244 7.53 -19.45 -1.69
CA VAL A 244 7.99 -18.95 -3.01
C VAL A 244 7.37 -19.69 -4.19
N GLU A 245 6.63 -20.77 -3.95
CA GLU A 245 5.88 -21.45 -5.01
C GLU A 245 4.75 -20.57 -5.54
N PRO A 246 4.32 -20.73 -6.81
CA PRO A 246 3.13 -20.06 -7.32
C PRO A 246 1.90 -20.32 -6.45
N ALA A 247 1.08 -19.28 -6.27
CA ALA A 247 -0.26 -19.43 -5.75
C ALA A 247 -1.06 -20.37 -6.68
N ARG A 248 -1.70 -21.38 -6.11
CA ARG A 248 -2.62 -22.27 -6.83
C ARG A 248 -4.05 -21.81 -6.59
#